data_AF-A0A2X2JMH1-F1
#
_entry.id   AF-A0A2X2JMH1-F1
#
_cell.length_a   1.000
_cell.length_b   1.000
_cell.length_c   1.000
_cell.angle_alpha   90.00
_cell.angle_beta   90.00
_cell.angle_gamma   90.00
#
_symmetry.space_group_name_H-M   'P 1'
#
loop_
_entity.id
_entity.type
_entity.pdbx_description
1 polymer ?
#
loop_
_entity_poly.entity_id
_entity_poly.type
_entity_poly.pdbx_seq_one_letter_code
_entity_poly.pdbx_strand_id
1 'polypeptide(L)'
;MIGSGIKILDYPTDLIFVEIPHVRTLDPVGWNRRHGWREIEDLKETGLKLDFKAELVPWNKSGIDKLIWENRIKQPIREAVKERDKRKENKKGRKL
;
A
#
# COMPACT_ATOMS: atom_id res chain seq x y z
N MET A 1 -8.80 -3.26 -21.59
CA MET A 1 -7.51 -3.68 -21.03
C MET A 1 -7.29 -2.91 -19.74
N ILE A 2 -7.50 -3.52 -18.58
CA ILE A 2 -7.39 -2.85 -17.27
C ILE A 2 -6.48 -3.70 -16.40
N GLY A 3 -5.39 -3.09 -15.91
CA GLY A 3 -4.75 -3.45 -14.64
C GLY A 3 -3.76 -4.60 -14.65
N SER A 4 -2.63 -4.48 -15.34
CA SER A 4 -1.38 -5.08 -14.83
C SER A 4 -0.98 -4.31 -13.57
N GLY A 5 -1.56 -4.64 -12.43
CA GLY A 5 -1.21 -4.02 -11.14
C GLY A 5 0.29 -4.09 -10.90
N ILE A 6 0.87 -2.99 -10.40
CA ILE A 6 2.27 -2.90 -10.01
C ILE A 6 2.57 -4.09 -9.08
N LYS A 7 3.51 -4.94 -9.48
CA LYS A 7 3.96 -6.06 -8.66
C LYS A 7 5.19 -5.63 -7.90
N ILE A 8 5.07 -5.53 -6.59
CA ILE A 8 6.18 -5.23 -5.70
C ILE A 8 6.86 -6.57 -5.38
N LEU A 9 8.01 -6.82 -6.01
CA LEU A 9 8.82 -8.03 -5.82
C LEU A 9 10.09 -7.78 -5.01
N ASP A 10 10.46 -6.50 -4.87
CA ASP A 10 11.60 -6.00 -4.10
C ASP A 10 11.23 -4.61 -3.54
N TYR A 11 12.08 -4.09 -2.65
CA TYR A 11 11.92 -2.72 -2.19
C TYR A 11 12.10 -1.73 -3.36
N PRO A 12 11.19 -0.77 -3.53
CA PRO A 12 11.37 0.30 -4.50
C PRO A 12 12.65 1.10 -4.22
N THR A 13 13.41 1.40 -5.26
CA THR A 13 14.64 2.21 -5.16
C THR A 13 14.41 3.68 -5.50
N ASP A 14 13.33 4.00 -6.20
CA ASP A 14 12.90 5.32 -6.64
C ASP A 14 11.72 5.88 -5.83
N LEU A 15 11.25 5.12 -4.82
CA LEU A 15 10.18 5.54 -3.92
C LEU A 15 10.65 5.54 -2.47
N ILE A 16 10.15 6.51 -1.72
CA ILE A 16 10.31 6.59 -0.26
C ILE A 16 8.99 6.23 0.42
N PHE A 17 9.10 5.60 1.59
CA PHE A 17 7.97 5.37 2.47
C PHE A 17 7.99 6.41 3.59
N VAL A 18 6.89 7.12 3.74
CA VAL A 18 6.72 8.19 4.74
C VAL A 18 5.62 7.80 5.72
N GLU A 19 5.87 8.04 7.00
CA GLU A 19 4.85 7.92 8.03
C GLU A 19 4.13 9.26 8.21
N ILE A 20 2.80 9.19 8.18
CA ILE A 20 1.90 10.32 8.47
C ILE A 20 1.22 10.01 9.81
N PRO A 21 1.33 10.89 10.82
CA PRO A 21 0.69 10.66 12.12
C PRO A 21 -0.81 10.44 12.00
N HIS A 22 -1.38 9.74 12.97
CA HIS A 22 -2.81 9.50 13.02
C HIS A 22 -3.60 10.84 13.04
N VAL A 23 -4.78 10.86 12.42
CA VAL A 23 -5.58 12.08 12.25
C VAL A 23 -5.94 12.75 13.59
N ARG A 24 -6.11 11.98 14.67
CA ARG A 24 -6.30 12.54 16.04
C ARG A 24 -5.12 13.41 16.48
N THR A 25 -3.91 13.13 16.00
CA THR A 25 -2.71 13.90 16.28
C THR A 25 -2.54 15.07 15.31
N LEU A 26 -2.83 14.85 14.01
CA LEU A 26 -2.69 15.88 12.97
C LEU A 26 -3.73 17.00 13.06
N ASP A 27 -4.98 16.62 13.30
CA ASP A 27 -6.13 17.51 13.38
C ASP A 27 -7.03 17.07 14.54
N PRO A 28 -6.60 17.33 15.79
CA PRO A 28 -7.37 16.95 16.97
C PRO A 28 -8.74 17.64 17.00
N VAL A 29 -8.86 18.86 16.46
CA VAL A 29 -10.12 19.60 16.38
C VAL A 29 -11.10 18.92 15.41
N GLY A 30 -10.65 18.63 14.19
CA GLY A 30 -11.45 17.91 13.19
C GLY A 30 -11.79 16.49 13.63
N TRP A 31 -10.86 15.81 14.32
CA TRP A 31 -11.12 14.53 14.95
C TRP A 31 -12.27 14.62 15.96
N ASN A 32 -12.22 15.59 16.88
CA ASN A 32 -13.25 15.80 17.90
C ASN A 32 -14.61 16.07 17.26
N ARG A 33 -14.67 17.00 16.28
CA ARG A 33 -15.87 17.32 15.52
C ARG A 33 -16.49 16.08 14.86
N ARG A 34 -15.67 15.24 14.21
CA ARG A 34 -16.13 14.04 13.51
C ARG A 34 -16.73 12.99 14.45
N HIS A 35 -16.28 12.94 15.70
CA HIS A 35 -16.69 11.92 16.66
C HIS A 35 -17.68 12.43 17.73
N GLY A 36 -18.16 13.68 17.60
CA GLY A 36 -19.18 14.25 18.48
C GLY A 36 -18.65 14.82 19.81
N TRP A 37 -17.34 14.99 19.93
CA TRP A 37 -16.71 15.63 21.08
C TRP A 37 -16.75 17.15 20.96
N ARG A 38 -16.51 17.86 22.07
CA ARG A 38 -16.30 19.30 21.99
C ARG A 38 -15.01 19.57 21.25
N GLU A 39 -14.99 20.57 20.37
CA GLU A 39 -13.82 20.84 19.52
C GLU A 39 -12.53 21.06 20.31
N ILE A 40 -12.65 21.67 21.50
CA ILE A 40 -11.53 21.99 22.39
C ILE A 40 -11.18 20.89 23.39
N GLU A 41 -11.88 19.75 23.35
CA GLU A 41 -11.68 18.63 24.26
C GLU A 41 -10.28 18.03 24.09
N ASP A 42 -9.60 17.77 25.21
CA ASP A 42 -8.24 17.24 25.29
C ASP A 42 -7.13 18.07 24.60
N LEU A 43 -7.43 19.28 24.07
CA LEU A 43 -6.43 20.06 23.30
C LEU A 43 -5.27 20.58 24.16
N LYS A 44 -5.51 20.83 25.44
CA LYS A 44 -4.47 21.31 26.37
C LYS A 44 -3.52 20.17 26.76
N GLU A 45 -4.05 18.96 26.84
CA GLU A 45 -3.35 17.73 27.20
C GLU A 45 -2.56 17.17 26.01
N THR A 46 -3.17 17.17 24.82
CA THR A 46 -2.54 16.65 23.59
C THR A 46 -1.56 17.65 22.97
N GLY A 47 -1.81 18.95 23.13
CA GLY A 47 -1.04 20.03 22.54
C GLY A 47 -1.32 20.21 21.04
N LEU A 48 -1.53 21.46 20.61
CA LEU A 48 -1.74 21.78 19.21
C LEU A 48 -0.41 22.10 18.53
N LYS A 49 -0.06 21.33 17.48
CA LYS A 49 1.09 21.59 16.62
C LYS A 49 0.60 22.01 15.25
N LEU A 50 1.16 23.09 14.72
CA LEU A 50 0.88 23.57 13.37
C LEU A 50 1.75 22.87 12.32
N ASP A 51 2.98 22.54 12.70
CA ASP A 51 3.97 21.96 11.78
C ASP A 51 4.22 20.49 12.10
N PHE A 52 4.11 19.66 11.07
CA PHE A 52 4.48 18.25 11.11
C PHE A 52 5.56 17.98 10.06
N LYS A 53 6.57 17.20 10.45
CA LYS A 53 7.56 16.65 9.53
C LYS A 53 7.25 15.18 9.32
N ALA A 54 7.10 14.78 8.06
CA ALA A 54 6.96 13.37 7.73
C ALA A 54 8.28 12.64 8.03
N GLU A 55 8.20 11.47 8.66
CA GLU A 55 9.37 10.66 8.96
C GLU A 55 9.59 9.63 7.84
N LEU A 56 10.85 9.51 7.40
CA LEU A 56 11.26 8.46 6.47
C LEU A 56 11.35 7.15 7.25
N VAL A 57 10.57 6.16 6.82
CA VAL A 57 10.55 4.85 7.46
C VAL A 57 11.18 3.82 6.50
N PRO A 58 12.19 3.05 6.96
CA PRO A 58 12.75 1.96 6.18
C PRO A 58 11.67 0.98 5.69
N TRP A 59 11.77 0.53 4.44
CA TRP A 59 10.76 -0.34 3.83
C TRP A 59 10.49 -1.62 4.63
N ASN A 60 11.51 -2.22 5.25
CA ASN A 60 11.37 -3.42 6.10
C ASN A 60 10.56 -3.18 7.40
N LYS A 61 10.25 -1.93 7.74
CA LYS A 61 9.39 -1.57 8.88
C LYS A 61 7.96 -1.20 8.47
N SER A 62 7.68 -1.08 7.17
CA SER A 62 6.36 -0.70 6.64
C SER A 62 5.33 -1.83 6.61
N GLY A 63 5.76 -3.08 6.82
CA GLY A 63 4.92 -4.27 6.64
C GLY A 63 4.80 -4.76 5.18
N ILE A 64 5.47 -4.10 4.23
CA ILE A 64 5.47 -4.48 2.81
C ILE A 64 6.14 -5.84 2.54
N ASP A 65 6.94 -6.34 3.48
CA ASP A 65 7.66 -7.62 3.37
C ASP A 65 6.72 -8.79 3.07
N LYS A 66 5.55 -8.81 3.73
CA LYS A 66 4.53 -9.84 3.49
C LYS A 66 4.00 -9.76 2.06
N LEU A 67 3.75 -8.56 1.55
CA LEU A 67 3.29 -8.35 0.18
C LEU A 67 4.34 -8.82 -0.83
N ILE A 68 5.61 -8.48 -0.61
CA ILE A 68 6.73 -8.91 -1.45
C ILE A 68 6.82 -10.44 -1.46
N TRP A 69 6.78 -11.07 -0.29
CA TRP A 69 6.83 -12.52 -0.16
C TRP A 69 5.67 -13.21 -0.87
N GLU A 70 4.43 -12.74 -0.66
CA GLU A 70 3.25 -13.29 -1.33
C GLU A 70 3.33 -13.15 -2.85
N ASN A 71 3.81 -12.00 -3.34
CA ASN A 71 3.95 -11.75 -4.77
C ASN A 71 4.99 -12.69 -5.41
N ARG A 72 6.12 -12.92 -4.73
CA ARG A 72 7.17 -13.86 -5.17
C ARG A 72 6.63 -15.29 -5.27
N ILE A 73 5.86 -15.77 -4.27
CA ILE A 73 5.29 -17.13 -4.30
C ILE A 73 4.22 -17.29 -5.39
N LYS A 74 3.38 -16.26 -5.59
CA LYS A 74 2.30 -16.30 -6.58
C LYS A 74 2.82 -16.13 -8.02
N GLN A 75 4.06 -15.72 -8.22
CA GLN A 75 4.63 -15.43 -9.54
C GLN A 75 4.80 -16.70 -10.41
N PRO A 76 5.46 -17.79 -9.95
CA PRO A 76 5.63 -19.00 -10.76
C PRO A 76 4.30 -19.66 -11.15
N ILE A 77 3.31 -19.66 -10.24
CA ILE A 77 1.97 -20.23 -10.49
C ILE A 77 1.30 -19.47 -11.64
N ARG A 78 1.37 -18.14 -11.63
CA ARG A 78 0.77 -17.29 -12.67
C ARG A 78 1.49 -17.42 -14.01
N GLU A 79 2.81 -17.53 -14.01
CA GLU A 79 3.59 -17.76 -15.22
C GLU A 79 3.25 -19.12 -15.86
N ALA A 80 3.11 -20.17 -15.04
CA ALA A 80 2.66 -21.48 -15.50
C ALA A 80 1.23 -21.46 -16.08
N VAL A 81 0.31 -20.69 -15.49
CA VAL A 81 -1.05 -20.51 -16.05
C VAL A 81 -0.99 -19.78 -17.40
N LYS A 82 -0.24 -18.67 -17.50
CA LYS A 82 -0.07 -17.93 -18.76
C LYS A 82 0.55 -18.80 -19.87
N GLU A 83 1.56 -19.59 -19.56
CA GLU A 83 2.18 -20.53 -20.50
C GLU A 83 1.20 -21.62 -20.96
N ARG A 84 0.39 -22.17 -20.04
CA ARG A 84 -0.67 -23.13 -20.40
C ARG A 84 -1.72 -22.52 -21.31
N ASP A 85 -2.13 -21.28 -21.04
CA ASP A 85 -3.16 -20.58 -21.85
C ASP A 85 -2.64 -20.25 -23.25
N LYS A 86 -1.41 -19.73 -23.38
CA LYS A 86 -0.75 -19.52 -24.69
C LYS A 86 -0.63 -20.81 -25.49
N ARG A 87 -0.27 -21.93 -24.86
CA ARG A 87 -0.18 -23.25 -25.52
C ARG A 87 -1.55 -23.75 -25.99
N LYS A 88 -2.65 -23.43 -25.30
CA LYS A 88 -4.02 -23.78 -25.73
C LYS A 88 -4.48 -22.95 -26.92
N GLU A 89 -4.14 -21.66 -26.94
CA GLU A 89 -4.47 -20.75 -28.03
C GLU A 89 -3.78 -21.15 -29.35
N ASN A 90 -2.48 -21.46 -29.31
CA ASN A 90 -1.71 -21.91 -30.47
C ASN A 90 -2.20 -23.25 -31.07
N LYS A 91 -2.88 -24.09 -30.29
CA LYS A 91 -3.47 -25.36 -30.78
C LYS A 91 -4.81 -25.18 -31.49
N LYS A 92 -5.51 -24.05 -31.31
CA LYS A 92 -6.79 -23.77 -31.98
C LYS A 92 -6.63 -23.24 -33.41
N GLY A 93 -5.49 -22.65 -33.75
CA GLY A 93 -5.20 -22.11 -35.09
C GLY A 93 -4.71 -23.14 -36.12
N ARG A 94 -4.42 -24.38 -35.72
CA ARG A 94 -3.99 -25.45 -36.62
C ARG A 94 -5.20 -26.27 -37.06
N LYS A 95 -6.02 -25.72 -37.95
CA LYS A 95 -6.93 -26.51 -38.79
C LYS A 95 -6.38 -26.50 -40.21
N LEU A 96 -6.25 -27.71 -40.76
CA LEU A 96 -5.89 -28.00 -42.16
C LEU A 96 -6.82 -27.29 -43.13
#